data_AF-A0A101LPX7-F1
#
_entry.id   AF-A0A101LPX7-F1
#
_cell.length_a   1.000
_cell.length_b   1.000
_cell.length_c   1.000
_cell.angle_alpha   90.00
_cell.angle_beta   90.00
_cell.angle_gamma   90.00
#
_symmetry.space_group_name_H-M   'P 1'
#
loop_
_entity.id
_entity.type
_entity.pdbx_description
1 polymer ?
#
loop_
_entity_poly.entity_id
_entity_poly.type
_entity_poly.pdbx_seq_one_letter_code
_entity_poly.pdbx_strand_id
1 'polypeptide(L)'
;MLLLLQIGIFVLPLVGLLSLAFGRGLLWPLALYVLASLVTFLLYRHDKQRARDRGWRVPERVLHLGELLGGWPGALIAQQRFRHKTVKLSFRLVFFAIVAVHQLLWLDVLCGGFLARHLGF
;
A
#
# COMPACT_ATOMS: atom_id res chain seq x y z
N MET A 1 19.35 0.77 8.56
CA MET A 1 18.43 1.40 9.54
C MET A 1 17.04 1.69 8.95
N LEU A 2 16.90 2.55 7.93
CA LEU A 2 15.59 2.87 7.32
C LEU A 2 14.87 1.67 6.66
N LEU A 3 15.61 0.73 6.07
CA LEU A 3 15.04 -0.48 5.45
C LEU A 3 14.38 -1.42 6.46
N LEU A 4 14.94 -1.52 7.67
CA LEU A 4 14.41 -2.37 8.75
C LEU A 4 13.09 -1.82 9.31
N LEU A 5 12.97 -0.50 9.42
CA LEU A 5 11.72 0.17 9.81
C LEU A 5 10.61 -0.07 8.79
N GLN A 6 10.95 -0.15 7.51
CA GLN A 6 9.97 -0.41 6.45
C GLN A 6 9.44 -1.83 6.48
N ILE A 7 10.26 -2.82 6.86
CA ILE A 7 9.82 -4.22 7.01
C ILE A 7 8.75 -4.33 8.10
N GLY A 8 8.88 -3.58 9.20
CA GLY A 8 7.89 -3.57 10.29
C GLY A 8 6.48 -3.20 9.85
N ILE A 9 6.34 -2.32 8.85
CA ILE A 9 5.05 -1.85 8.33
C ILE A 9 4.26 -2.97 7.63
N PHE A 10 4.94 -4.02 7.15
CA PHE A 10 4.30 -5.18 6.52
C PHE A 10 3.72 -6.16 7.53
N VAL A 11 4.20 -6.16 8.78
CA VAL A 11 3.84 -7.18 9.79
C VAL A 11 2.35 -7.12 10.10
N LEU A 12 1.84 -5.95 10.45
CA LEU A 12 0.45 -5.80 10.90
C LEU A 12 -0.57 -6.14 9.78
N PRO A 13 -0.42 -5.65 8.54
CA PRO A 13 -1.27 -6.08 7.42
C PRO A 13 -1.15 -7.58 7.12
N LEU A 14 0.06 -8.16 7.20
CA LEU A 14 0.26 -9.58 6.97
C LEU A 14 -0.46 -10.42 8.02
N VAL A 15 -0.28 -10.11 9.31
CA VAL A 15 -0.98 -10.80 10.40
C VAL A 15 -2.49 -10.65 10.27
N GLY A 16 -2.97 -9.44 9.93
CA GLY A 16 -4.38 -9.18 9.65
C GLY A 16 -4.93 -10.03 8.51
N LEU A 17 -4.25 -10.07 7.36
CA LEU A 17 -4.62 -10.90 6.21
C LEU A 17 -4.66 -12.39 6.55
N LEU A 18 -3.64 -12.89 7.26
CA LEU A 18 -3.58 -14.29 7.67
C LEU A 18 -4.69 -14.62 8.68
N SER A 19 -4.97 -13.72 9.62
CA SER A 19 -6.05 -13.90 10.60
C SER A 19 -7.42 -14.03 9.93
N LEU A 20 -7.69 -13.25 8.88
CA LEU A 20 -8.93 -13.35 8.10
C LEU A 20 -8.98 -14.63 7.24
N ALA A 21 -7.86 -14.99 6.61
CA ALA A 21 -7.77 -16.18 5.77
C ALA A 21 -7.98 -17.47 6.58
N PHE A 22 -7.28 -17.63 7.70
CA PHE A 22 -7.32 -18.85 8.52
C PHE A 22 -8.46 -18.83 9.55
N GLY A 23 -8.82 -17.66 10.09
CA GLY A 23 -9.87 -17.55 11.10
C GLY A 23 -11.29 -17.50 10.51
N ARG A 24 -11.46 -16.89 9.33
CA ARG A 24 -12.79 -16.68 8.70
C ARG A 24 -12.91 -17.27 7.28
N GLY A 25 -11.84 -17.83 6.72
CA GLY A 25 -11.83 -18.30 5.33
C GLY A 25 -11.89 -17.20 4.28
N LEU A 26 -11.70 -15.92 4.66
CA LEU A 26 -11.87 -14.77 3.77
C LEU A 26 -10.56 -14.48 3.01
N LEU A 27 -10.45 -15.02 1.79
CA LEU A 27 -9.27 -14.86 0.93
C LEU A 27 -9.30 -13.63 0.03
N TRP A 28 -10.48 -13.01 -0.17
CA TRP A 28 -10.63 -11.86 -1.05
C TRP A 28 -9.76 -10.64 -0.68
N PRO A 29 -9.51 -10.30 0.60
CA PRO A 29 -8.66 -9.16 0.94
C PRO A 29 -7.19 -9.42 0.56
N LEU A 30 -6.75 -10.67 0.67
CA LEU A 30 -5.41 -11.11 0.26
C LEU A 30 -5.25 -10.98 -1.25
N ALA A 31 -6.22 -11.48 -2.01
CA ALA A 31 -6.22 -11.35 -3.46
C ALA A 31 -6.20 -9.87 -3.90
N LEU A 32 -7.02 -9.02 -3.25
CA LEU A 32 -7.05 -7.59 -3.52
C LEU A 32 -5.69 -6.93 -3.26
N TYR A 33 -5.07 -7.20 -2.11
CA TYR A 33 -3.75 -6.64 -1.76
C TYR A 33 -2.66 -7.04 -2.75
N VAL A 34 -2.63 -8.32 -3.17
CA VAL A 34 -1.66 -8.83 -4.14
C VAL A 34 -1.86 -8.15 -5.50
N LEU A 35 -3.10 -8.13 -6.00
CA LEU A 35 -3.42 -7.53 -7.30
C LEU A 35 -3.16 -6.01 -7.31
N ALA A 36 -3.65 -5.29 -6.30
CA ALA A 36 -3.43 -3.85 -6.17
C ALA A 36 -1.93 -3.51 -6.07
N SER A 37 -1.15 -4.32 -5.33
CA SER A 37 0.30 -4.16 -5.23
C SER A 37 0.98 -4.38 -6.57
N LEU A 38 0.60 -5.42 -7.32
CA LEU A 38 1.16 -5.70 -8.64
C LEU A 38 0.86 -4.56 -9.64
N VAL A 39 -0.41 -4.15 -9.72
CA VAL A 39 -0.83 -3.04 -10.61
C VAL A 39 -0.10 -1.75 -10.24
N THR A 40 -0.03 -1.40 -8.96
CA THR A 40 0.64 -0.18 -8.51
C THR A 40 2.14 -0.22 -8.76
N PHE A 41 2.79 -1.37 -8.58
CA PHE A 41 4.20 -1.55 -8.94
C PHE A 41 4.45 -1.29 -10.44
N LEU A 42 3.59 -1.83 -11.31
CA LEU A 42 3.68 -1.64 -12.75
C LEU A 42 3.43 -0.18 -13.15
N LEU A 43 2.47 0.51 -12.51
CA LEU A 43 2.23 1.94 -12.69
C LEU A 43 3.47 2.77 -12.36
N TYR A 44 4.14 2.47 -11.24
CA TYR A 44 5.40 3.13 -10.86
C TYR A 44 6.53 2.88 -11.86
N ARG A 45 6.65 1.63 -12.34
CA ARG A 45 7.62 1.27 -13.38
C ARG A 45 7.36 2.06 -14.67
N HIS A 46 6.10 2.15 -15.09
CA HIS A 46 5.70 2.90 -16.27
C HIS A 46 5.99 4.40 -16.10
N ASP A 47 5.65 5.00 -14.96
CA ASP A 47 5.98 6.41 -14.67
C ASP A 47 7.49 6.67 -14.74
N LYS A 48 8.31 5.75 -14.23
CA LYS A 48 9.78 5.85 -14.32
C LYS A 48 10.28 5.80 -15.76
N GLN A 49 9.71 4.92 -16.60
CA GLN A 49 10.06 4.82 -18.02
C GLN A 49 9.70 6.12 -18.76
N ARG A 50 8.46 6.61 -18.58
CA ARG A 50 8.01 7.88 -19.17
C ARG A 50 8.86 9.07 -18.75
N ALA A 51 9.33 9.09 -17.50
CA ALA A 51 10.24 10.13 -17.01
C ALA A 51 11.62 10.12 -17.70
N ARG A 52 12.09 8.95 -18.19
CA ARG A 52 13.33 8.84 -18.98
C ARG A 52 13.10 9.22 -20.43
N ASP A 53 12.00 8.77 -21.01
CA ASP A 53 11.68 8.94 -22.43
C ASP A 53 11.07 10.32 -22.75
N ARG A 54 11.10 11.25 -21.77
CA ARG A 54 10.44 12.58 -21.83
C ARG A 54 8.96 12.53 -22.22
N GLY A 55 8.30 11.40 -21.97
CA GLY A 55 6.88 11.22 -22.21
C GLY A 55 6.00 11.83 -21.12
N TRP A 56 4.69 11.73 -21.31
CA TRP A 56 3.70 12.16 -20.31
C TRP A 56 3.82 11.30 -19.04
N ARG A 57 4.01 11.98 -17.90
CA ARG A 57 4.13 11.35 -16.57
C ARG A 57 2.76 10.95 -16.03
N VAL A 58 2.74 9.92 -15.19
CA VAL A 58 1.51 9.50 -14.50
C VAL A 58 1.18 10.55 -13.42
N PRO A 59 -0.07 11.05 -13.36
CA PRO A 59 -0.47 12.01 -12.33
C PRO A 59 -0.30 11.41 -10.92
N GLU A 60 0.21 12.19 -9.97
CA GLU A 60 0.46 11.71 -8.59
C GLU A 60 -0.80 11.18 -7.90
N ARG A 61 -1.97 11.75 -8.22
CA ARG A 61 -3.28 11.27 -7.76
C ARG A 61 -3.57 9.81 -8.14
N VAL A 62 -3.10 9.35 -9.30
CA VAL A 62 -3.32 7.97 -9.78
C VAL A 62 -2.43 7.01 -8.99
N LEU A 63 -1.20 7.42 -8.70
CA LEU A 63 -0.27 6.65 -7.86
C LEU A 63 -0.82 6.51 -6.43
N HIS A 64 -1.26 7.62 -5.85
CA HIS A 64 -1.87 7.63 -4.52
C HIS A 64 -3.20 6.87 -4.46
N LEU A 65 -4.00 6.86 -5.53
CA LEU A 65 -5.20 6.03 -5.61
C LEU A 65 -4.84 4.54 -5.59
N GLY A 66 -3.85 4.11 -6.36
CA GLY A 66 -3.37 2.72 -6.34
C GLY A 66 -2.86 2.32 -4.96
N GLU A 67 -2.12 3.21 -4.29
CA GLU A 67 -1.65 3.02 -2.92
C GLU A 67 -2.82 2.87 -1.92
N LEU A 68 -3.85 3.72 -2.06
CA LEU A 68 -5.03 3.74 -1.19
C LEU A 68 -5.87 2.46 -1.34
N LEU A 69 -5.93 1.87 -2.54
CA LEU A 69 -6.66 0.63 -2.81
C LEU A 69 -5.92 -0.65 -2.36
N GLY A 70 -4.90 -0.52 -1.50
CA GLY A 70 -4.08 -1.65 -1.01
C GLY A 70 -2.80 -1.90 -1.81
N GLY A 71 -2.47 -1.04 -2.77
CA GLY A 71 -1.27 -1.16 -3.60
C GLY A 71 0.00 -0.54 -3.01
N TRP A 72 -0.08 0.06 -1.83
CA TRP A 72 1.07 0.69 -1.16
C TRP A 72 2.28 -0.26 -0.93
N PRO A 73 2.13 -1.59 -0.72
CA PRO A 73 3.27 -2.50 -0.61
C PRO A 73 4.08 -2.55 -1.92
N GLY A 74 3.38 -2.71 -3.04
CA GLY A 74 3.97 -2.68 -4.38
C GLY A 74 4.59 -1.33 -4.72
N ALA A 75 3.93 -0.23 -4.33
CA ALA A 75 4.48 1.12 -4.47
C ALA A 75 5.80 1.28 -3.69
N LEU A 76 5.87 0.82 -2.44
CA LEU A 76 7.07 0.93 -1.61
C LEU A 76 8.25 0.17 -2.22
N ILE A 77 8.00 -1.05 -2.69
CA ILE A 77 9.00 -1.87 -3.40
C ILE A 77 9.46 -1.15 -4.67
N ALA A 78 8.52 -0.59 -5.45
CA ALA A 78 8.85 0.15 -6.67
C ALA A 78 9.68 1.42 -6.39
N GLN A 79 9.32 2.20 -5.36
CA GLN A 79 10.05 3.39 -4.93
C GLN A 79 11.51 3.06 -4.59
N GLN A 80 11.74 1.99 -3.83
CA GLN A 80 13.08 1.51 -3.48
C GLN A 80 13.84 0.99 -4.71
N ARG A 81 13.20 0.15 -5.53
CA ARG A 81 13.80 -0.51 -6.69
C ARG A 81 14.19 0.45 -7.81
N PHE A 82 13.36 1.46 -8.05
CA PHE A 82 13.56 2.44 -9.13
C PHE A 82 14.14 3.78 -8.64
N ARG A 83 14.34 3.92 -7.32
CA ARG A 83 14.75 5.16 -6.63
C ARG A 83 13.98 6.36 -7.17
N HIS A 84 12.67 6.18 -7.26
CA HIS A 84 11.74 7.12 -7.88
C HIS A 84 10.73 7.57 -6.84
N LYS A 85 10.44 8.87 -6.80
CA LYS A 85 9.53 9.50 -5.81
C LYS A 85 9.95 9.30 -4.33
N THR A 86 11.25 9.18 -4.07
CA THR A 86 11.81 9.00 -2.71
C THR A 86 12.29 10.31 -2.05
N VAL A 87 12.33 11.43 -2.78
CA VAL A 87 12.88 12.71 -2.28
C VAL A 87 11.80 13.76 -2.03
N LYS A 88 10.76 13.82 -2.87
CA LYS A 88 9.71 14.84 -2.78
C LYS A 88 8.89 14.66 -1.51
N LEU A 89 9.03 15.59 -0.56
CA LEU A 89 8.40 15.49 0.77
C LEU A 89 6.88 15.40 0.68
N SER A 90 6.23 16.24 -0.12
CA SER A 90 4.77 16.22 -0.27
C SER A 90 4.24 14.87 -0.76
N PHE A 91 4.95 14.22 -1.69
CA PHE A 91 4.59 12.89 -2.15
C PHE A 91 4.73 11.84 -1.03
N ARG A 92 5.83 11.90 -0.27
CA ARG A 92 6.08 10.98 0.85
C ARG A 92 5.06 11.15 1.98
N LEU A 93 4.65 12.38 2.28
CA LEU A 93 3.67 12.65 3.33
C LEU A 93 2.32 11.99 2.97
N VAL A 94 1.85 12.16 1.74
CA VAL A 94 0.60 11.52 1.29
C VAL A 94 0.75 10.00 1.27
N PHE A 95 1.86 9.47 0.75
CA PHE A 95 2.14 8.03 0.77
C PHE A 95 2.10 7.45 2.18
N PHE A 96 2.81 8.06 3.15
CA PHE A 96 2.84 7.56 4.52
C PHE A 96 1.52 7.79 5.28
N ALA A 97 0.74 8.81 4.93
CA ALA A 97 -0.62 8.97 5.44
C ALA A 97 -1.52 7.81 4.98
N ILE A 98 -1.42 7.41 3.71
CA ILE A 98 -2.14 6.23 3.17
C ILE A 98 -1.70 4.96 3.89
N VAL A 99 -0.39 4.77 4.11
CA VAL A 99 0.12 3.64 4.88
C VAL A 99 -0.46 3.64 6.29
N ALA A 100 -0.46 4.79 6.98
CA ALA A 100 -1.01 4.91 8.33
C ALA A 100 -2.50 4.55 8.40
N VAL A 101 -3.31 4.97 7.41
CA VAL A 101 -4.72 4.56 7.28
C VAL A 101 -4.83 3.04 7.21
N HIS A 102 -4.03 2.37 6.38
CA HIS A 102 -4.04 0.91 6.32
C HIS A 102 -3.61 0.26 7.64
N GLN A 103 -2.62 0.82 8.34
CA GLN A 103 -2.22 0.30 9.66
C GLN A 103 -3.37 0.40 10.66
N LEU A 104 -4.08 1.52 10.70
CA LEU A 104 -5.24 1.69 11.58
C LEU A 104 -6.38 0.71 11.23
N LEU A 105 -6.64 0.49 9.95
CA LEU A 105 -7.64 -0.49 9.50
C LEU A 105 -7.28 -1.91 9.95
N TRP A 106 -6.02 -2.34 9.74
CA TRP A 106 -5.60 -3.68 10.16
C TRP A 106 -5.53 -3.84 11.68
N LEU A 107 -5.18 -2.78 12.40
CA LEU A 107 -5.24 -2.77 13.86
C LEU A 107 -6.68 -2.97 14.34
N ASP A 108 -7.65 -2.22 13.78
CA ASP A 108 -9.06 -2.37 14.13
C ASP A 108 -9.56 -3.80 13.87
N VAL A 109 -9.25 -4.37 12.70
CA VAL A 109 -9.61 -5.76 12.35
C VAL A 109 -9.05 -6.76 13.37
N LEU A 110 -7.79 -6.60 13.78
CA LEU A 110 -7.14 -7.47 14.76
C LEU A 110 -7.68 -7.28 16.19
N CYS A 111 -8.10 -6.06 16.55
CA CYS A 111 -8.77 -5.76 17.82
C CYS A 111 -10.26 -6.16 17.83
N GLY A 112 -10.71 -6.93 16.84
CA GLY A 112 -12.05 -7.48 16.74
C GLY A 112 -13.02 -6.68 15.86
N GLY A 113 -12.57 -5.65 15.16
CA GLY A 113 -13.38 -4.83 14.26
C GLY A 113 -14.28 -3.87 15.02
N PHE A 114 -13.73 -3.05 15.92
CA PHE A 114 -14.54 -2.08 16.67
C PHE A 114 -15.22 -1.08 15.73
N LEU A 115 -14.50 -0.57 14.72
CA LEU A 115 -15.05 0.31 13.70
C LEU A 115 -16.08 -0.41 12.83
N ALA A 116 -15.78 -1.63 12.38
CA ALA A 116 -16.74 -2.43 11.58
C ALA A 116 -18.07 -2.62 12.34
N ARG A 117 -18.00 -3.00 13.62
CA ARG A 117 -19.17 -3.24 14.47
C ARG A 117 -20.00 -1.99 14.76
N HIS A 118 -19.38 -0.82 14.92
CA HIS A 118 -20.10 0.43 15.20
C HIS A 118 -20.59 1.14 13.95
N LEU A 119 -19.92 0.94 12.81
CA LEU A 119 -20.33 1.51 11.53
C LEU A 119 -21.33 0.63 10.78
N GLY A 120 -21.70 -0.53 11.32
CA GLY A 120 -22.76 -1.39 10.80
C GLY A 120 -22.35 -2.26 9.61
N PHE A 121 -21.06 -2.60 9.49
CA PHE A 121 -20.52 -3.50 8.46
C PHE A 121 -20.16 -4.87 9.02
#